data_AF-W6A853-F1
#
_entry.id   AF-W6A853-F1
#
_cell.length_a   1.000
_cell.length_b   1.000
_cell.length_c   1.000
_cell.angle_alpha   90.00
_cell.angle_beta   90.00
_cell.angle_gamma   90.00
#
_symmetry.space_group_name_H-M   'P 1'
#
loop_
_entity.id
_entity.type
_entity.pdbx_description
1 polymer ?
#
loop_
_entity_poly.entity_id
_entity_poly.type
_entity_poly.pdbx_seq_one_letter_code
_entity_poly.pdbx_strand_id
1 'polypeptide(L)'
;MKKMLKIMFALSLNVVPSSIIQSYTRVDDNKFKKFLQENNIDLYFKFDLSFKNNVSGFIYKNIENILKVNLEDYDWDPSVLDHLDIDILKYEDYKLTLNFKDKEGISFLHEQINKEFDLFLYNYDNFSTLQKELDKHDFNLKDLDFTFKDTFNQLCSEYIYFNGEHDFYDYLDFEYISDESDTLVSNFLGSNQIYVKIKDTK
;
A
#
# COMPACT_ATOMS: atom_id res chain seq x y z
N MET A 1 -14.79 -5.81 7.13
CA MET A 1 -13.79 -4.86 6.59
C MET A 1 -12.85 -5.47 5.54
N LYS A 2 -12.42 -6.74 5.65
CA LYS A 2 -11.59 -7.44 4.63
C LYS A 2 -12.14 -7.47 3.18
N LYS A 3 -13.46 -7.38 2.99
CA LYS A 3 -14.07 -7.37 1.64
C LYS A 3 -13.92 -6.04 0.88
N MET A 4 -13.78 -4.92 1.59
CA MET A 4 -13.71 -3.59 0.95
C MET A 4 -12.32 -3.31 0.39
N LEU A 5 -11.26 -3.72 1.12
CA LEU A 5 -9.89 -3.70 0.62
C LEU A 5 -9.73 -4.58 -0.65
N LYS A 6 -10.35 -5.77 -0.66
CA LYS A 6 -10.37 -6.67 -1.83
C LYS A 6 -11.07 -6.05 -3.06
N ILE A 7 -12.07 -5.20 -2.84
CA ILE A 7 -12.78 -4.49 -3.91
C ILE A 7 -11.95 -3.30 -4.42
N MET A 8 -11.21 -2.61 -3.57
CA MET A 8 -10.34 -1.48 -3.97
C MET A 8 -9.09 -1.92 -4.74
N PHE A 9 -8.55 -3.10 -4.47
CA PHE A 9 -7.45 -3.67 -5.26
C PHE A 9 -7.91 -4.32 -6.58
N ALA A 10 -9.11 -4.89 -6.62
CA ALA A 10 -9.65 -5.55 -7.82
C ALA A 10 -10.25 -4.56 -8.84
N LEU A 11 -10.51 -3.33 -8.42
CA LEU A 11 -11.04 -2.28 -9.27
C LEU A 11 -9.96 -1.20 -9.37
N SER A 12 -9.25 -1.11 -10.49
CA SER A 12 -8.48 0.08 -10.89
C SER A 12 -9.42 1.29 -11.10
N LEU A 13 -10.26 1.60 -10.13
CA LEU A 13 -11.22 2.67 -10.14
C LEU A 13 -10.58 3.87 -9.45
N ASN A 14 -10.30 4.90 -10.25
CA ASN A 14 -10.21 6.27 -9.76
C ASN A 14 -11.58 6.61 -9.15
N VAL A 15 -11.71 6.45 -7.83
CA VAL A 15 -12.91 6.88 -7.11
C VAL A 15 -12.77 8.37 -6.87
N VAL A 16 -13.14 9.18 -7.87
CA VAL A 16 -13.31 10.62 -7.69
C VAL A 16 -14.57 10.84 -6.83
N PRO A 17 -14.49 11.47 -5.65
CA PRO A 17 -15.67 11.83 -4.90
C PRO A 17 -16.41 12.95 -5.63
N SER A 18 -17.56 12.61 -6.22
CA SER A 18 -18.54 13.59 -6.70
C SER A 18 -19.17 14.30 -5.49
N SER A 19 -18.76 15.53 -5.20
CA SER A 19 -19.65 16.46 -4.51
C SER A 19 -19.68 17.83 -5.20
N ILE A 20 -20.87 18.11 -5.72
CA ILE A 20 -21.32 19.36 -6.34
C ILE A 20 -21.66 20.36 -5.24
N ILE A 21 -21.07 21.56 -5.35
CA ILE A 21 -21.59 22.89 -4.98
C ILE A 21 -22.20 23.04 -3.57
N GLN A 22 -21.45 23.73 -2.70
CA GLN A 22 -22.05 24.69 -1.76
C GLN A 22 -21.36 26.05 -1.84
N SER A 23 -22.23 27.05 -1.92
CA SER A 23 -22.03 28.46 -2.20
C SER A 23 -21.30 29.24 -1.11
N TYR A 24 -20.52 30.22 -1.57
CA TYR A 24 -20.07 31.43 -0.88
C TYR A 24 -20.92 31.86 0.32
N THR A 25 -20.30 31.95 1.50
CA THR A 25 -20.29 33.17 2.35
C THR A 25 -19.34 33.01 3.54
N ARG A 26 -18.53 34.06 3.79
CA ARG A 26 -17.72 34.41 4.98
C ARG A 26 -16.32 33.78 5.18
N VAL A 27 -15.32 34.61 4.84
CA VAL A 27 -14.07 34.95 5.56
C VAL A 27 -13.42 33.86 6.44
N ASP A 28 -12.24 33.41 5.99
CA ASP A 28 -11.09 32.83 6.74
C ASP A 28 -11.12 31.38 7.28
N ASP A 29 -11.86 30.45 6.67
CA ASP A 29 -11.55 29.02 6.84
C ASP A 29 -10.61 28.56 5.71
N ASN A 30 -9.33 28.41 6.03
CA ASN A 30 -8.37 27.81 5.11
C ASN A 30 -8.86 26.40 4.72
N LYS A 31 -9.26 26.21 3.45
CA LYS A 31 -9.79 24.95 2.94
C LYS A 31 -8.86 23.76 3.18
N PHE A 32 -7.55 23.99 3.20
CA PHE A 32 -6.52 22.98 3.41
C PHE A 32 -6.40 22.60 4.88
N LYS A 33 -6.51 23.57 5.79
CA LYS A 33 -6.64 23.31 7.23
C LYS A 33 -7.84 22.41 7.49
N LYS A 34 -9.00 22.79 6.95
CA LYS A 34 -10.25 22.01 7.07
C LYS A 34 -10.08 20.61 6.48
N PHE A 35 -9.44 20.51 5.31
CA PHE A 35 -9.16 19.24 4.68
C PHE A 35 -8.35 18.30 5.58
N LEU A 36 -7.23 18.77 6.14
CA LEU A 36 -6.38 17.98 7.02
C LEU A 36 -7.13 17.57 8.30
N GLN A 37 -7.98 18.43 8.85
CA GLN A 37 -8.71 18.13 10.08
C GLN A 37 -9.83 17.12 9.86
N GLU A 38 -10.58 17.23 8.76
CA GLU A 38 -11.85 16.52 8.60
C GLU A 38 -11.76 15.22 7.78
N ASN A 39 -10.76 15.07 6.89
CA ASN A 39 -10.72 13.93 5.96
C ASN A 39 -9.87 12.79 6.50
N ASN A 40 -10.37 11.56 6.40
CA ASN A 40 -9.56 10.36 6.64
C ASN A 40 -9.07 9.86 5.28
N ILE A 41 -7.75 9.77 5.14
CA ILE A 41 -7.09 9.47 3.87
C ILE A 41 -6.13 8.31 4.09
N ASP A 42 -6.26 7.31 3.23
CA ASP A 42 -5.31 6.23 3.14
C ASP A 42 -4.23 6.63 2.13
N LEU A 43 -2.97 6.53 2.52
CA LEU A 43 -1.83 6.82 1.67
C LEU A 43 -1.29 5.51 1.10
N TYR A 44 -1.14 5.44 -0.22
CA TYR A 44 -0.55 4.31 -0.93
C TYR A 44 0.75 4.76 -1.58
N PHE A 45 1.84 4.04 -1.33
CA PHE A 45 3.10 4.39 -1.95
C PHE A 45 3.95 3.17 -2.26
N LYS A 46 4.58 3.22 -3.45
CA LYS A 46 5.41 2.13 -3.90
C LYS A 46 6.74 2.11 -3.15
N PHE A 47 7.03 1.01 -2.46
CA PHE A 47 8.29 0.81 -1.73
C PHE A 47 9.42 0.45 -2.69
N ASP A 48 10.61 1.03 -2.52
CA ASP A 48 11.78 0.63 -3.29
C ASP A 48 12.49 -0.55 -2.60
N LEU A 49 12.41 -1.74 -3.20
CA LEU A 49 13.05 -2.95 -2.66
C LEU A 49 14.59 -2.84 -2.61
N SER A 50 15.19 -1.96 -3.41
CA SER A 50 16.64 -1.73 -3.39
C SER A 50 17.08 -0.79 -2.24
N PHE A 51 16.12 -0.23 -1.50
CA PHE A 51 16.37 0.70 -0.44
C PHE A 51 17.02 0.02 0.77
N LYS A 52 18.22 0.47 1.13
CA LYS A 52 19.08 -0.19 2.12
C LYS A 52 18.80 0.15 3.59
N ASN A 53 18.02 1.19 3.87
CA ASN A 53 17.63 1.51 5.25
C ASN A 53 16.32 0.80 5.60
N ASN A 54 15.90 0.90 6.86
CA ASN A 54 14.60 0.40 7.30
C ASN A 54 13.41 1.22 6.71
N VAL A 55 12.21 0.69 6.89
CA VAL A 55 10.94 1.29 6.43
C VAL A 55 10.79 2.73 6.90
N SER A 56 11.07 3.02 8.17
CA SER A 56 11.00 4.39 8.71
C SER A 56 11.94 5.35 7.96
N GLY A 57 13.16 4.90 7.63
CA GLY A 57 14.12 5.67 6.84
C GLY A 57 13.66 5.88 5.40
N PHE A 58 12.88 4.96 4.83
CA PHE A 58 12.29 5.10 3.51
C PHE A 58 11.20 6.17 3.52
N ILE A 59 10.29 6.11 4.50
CA ILE A 59 9.22 7.10 4.69
C ILE A 59 9.82 8.49 4.87
N TYR A 60 10.82 8.63 5.75
CA TYR A 60 11.47 9.92 6.01
C TYR A 60 12.04 10.56 4.73
N LYS A 61 12.70 9.77 3.88
CA LYS A 61 13.27 10.29 2.62
C LYS A 61 12.24 10.59 1.54
N ASN A 62 11.04 10.02 1.63
CA ASN A 62 10.03 10.09 0.58
C ASN A 62 8.74 10.80 1.01
N ILE A 63 8.67 11.38 2.21
CA ILE A 63 7.42 11.88 2.79
C ILE A 63 6.71 12.91 1.90
N GLU A 64 7.47 13.84 1.31
CA GLU A 64 6.89 14.81 0.37
C GLU A 64 6.29 14.14 -0.85
N ASN A 65 6.97 13.14 -1.43
CA ASN A 65 6.47 12.41 -2.59
C ASN A 65 5.25 11.56 -2.23
N ILE A 66 5.24 10.93 -1.05
CA ILE A 66 4.09 10.18 -0.54
C ILE A 66 2.87 11.10 -0.47
N LEU A 67 3.02 12.29 0.12
CA LEU A 67 1.92 13.24 0.22
C LEU A 67 1.51 13.80 -1.14
N LYS A 68 2.45 14.16 -2.01
CA LYS A 68 2.14 14.69 -3.35
C LYS A 68 1.32 13.69 -4.16
N VAL A 69 1.78 12.44 -4.28
CA VAL A 69 1.12 11.40 -5.08
C VAL A 69 -0.28 11.08 -4.56
N ASN A 70 -0.48 11.08 -3.23
CA ASN A 70 -1.76 10.67 -2.65
C ASN A 70 -2.75 11.82 -2.47
N LEU A 71 -2.26 13.05 -2.27
CA LEU A 71 -3.14 14.19 -2.04
C LEU A 71 -3.56 14.88 -3.34
N GLU A 72 -2.82 14.71 -4.44
CA GLU A 72 -3.16 15.30 -5.75
C GLU A 72 -4.56 14.90 -6.27
N ASP A 73 -5.05 13.72 -5.89
CA ASP A 73 -6.40 13.26 -6.24
C ASP A 73 -7.52 13.96 -5.45
N TYR A 74 -7.16 14.65 -4.38
CA TYR A 74 -8.04 15.51 -3.61
C TYR A 74 -7.87 16.95 -4.12
N ASP A 75 -8.76 17.90 -3.78
CA ASP A 75 -8.63 19.33 -4.14
C ASP A 75 -7.43 20.05 -3.44
N TRP A 76 -6.39 19.26 -3.11
CA TRP A 76 -5.12 19.60 -2.52
C TRP A 76 -4.09 19.88 -3.60
N ASP A 77 -3.76 21.16 -3.79
CA ASP A 77 -2.70 21.57 -4.70
C ASP A 77 -1.32 21.13 -4.12
N PRO A 78 -0.51 20.35 -4.84
CA PRO A 78 0.81 19.93 -4.39
C PRO A 78 1.74 21.08 -3.97
N SER A 79 1.57 22.27 -4.55
CA SER A 79 2.35 23.47 -4.19
C SER A 79 2.11 23.95 -2.76
N VAL A 80 1.01 23.53 -2.13
CA VAL A 80 0.74 23.83 -0.71
C VAL A 80 1.84 23.30 0.20
N LEU A 81 2.43 22.15 -0.14
CA LEU A 81 3.51 21.56 0.64
C LEU A 81 4.76 22.46 0.68
N ASP A 82 4.93 23.35 -0.31
CA ASP A 82 6.06 24.29 -0.34
C ASP A 82 5.94 25.37 0.75
N HIS A 83 4.75 25.58 1.30
CA HIS A 83 4.47 26.54 2.38
C HIS A 83 4.56 25.94 3.79
N LEU A 84 4.69 24.62 3.90
CA LEU A 84 4.59 23.89 5.16
C LEU A 84 5.91 23.18 5.49
N ASP A 85 6.27 23.19 6.76
CA ASP A 85 7.21 22.22 7.30
C ASP A 85 6.43 21.00 7.80
N ILE A 86 6.95 19.81 7.50
CA ILE A 86 6.28 18.54 7.76
C ILE A 86 7.21 17.68 8.61
N ASP A 87 6.83 17.46 9.86
CA ASP A 87 7.59 16.60 10.77
C ASP A 87 6.88 15.25 10.93
N ILE A 88 7.64 14.16 10.77
CA ILE A 88 7.14 12.81 11.12
C ILE A 88 7.21 12.67 12.63
N LEU A 89 6.06 12.61 13.30
CA LEU A 89 5.98 12.39 14.74
C LEU A 89 6.08 10.90 15.08
N LYS A 90 5.39 10.05 14.30
CA LYS A 90 5.27 8.63 14.59
C LYS A 90 4.96 7.81 13.35
N TYR A 91 5.49 6.59 13.29
CA TYR A 91 5.04 5.55 12.38
C TYR A 91 5.04 4.19 13.09
N GLU A 92 3.85 3.62 13.31
CA GLU A 92 3.65 2.29 13.91
C GLU A 92 2.37 1.66 13.34
N ASP A 93 2.31 0.34 13.20
CA ASP A 93 1.10 -0.39 12.77
C ASP A 93 0.40 0.24 11.54
N TYR A 94 1.21 0.65 10.56
CA TYR A 94 0.76 1.32 9.33
C TYR A 94 0.22 2.73 9.50
N LYS A 95 0.16 3.25 10.73
CA LYS A 95 -0.30 4.60 11.03
C LYS A 95 0.86 5.58 11.03
N LEU A 96 0.78 6.56 10.15
CA LEU A 96 1.73 7.66 10.03
C LEU A 96 1.13 8.93 10.64
N THR A 97 1.71 9.42 11.72
CA THR A 97 1.35 10.71 12.32
C THR A 97 2.32 11.79 11.87
N LEU A 98 1.80 12.82 11.23
CA LEU A 98 2.53 13.98 10.75
C LEU A 98 2.11 15.24 11.50
N ASN A 99 3.06 16.13 11.76
CA ASN A 99 2.81 17.50 12.16
C ASN A 99 3.01 18.41 10.95
N PHE A 100 1.97 19.18 10.61
CA PHE A 100 2.02 20.23 9.61
C PHE A 100 2.10 21.57 10.32
N LYS A 101 3.12 22.37 10.00
CA LYS A 101 3.29 23.73 10.52
C LYS A 101 3.67 24.67 9.39
N ASP A 102 3.29 25.94 9.53
CA ASP A 102 3.71 26.96 8.58
C ASP A 102 5.24 27.16 8.65
N LYS A 103 5.87 27.31 7.48
CA LYS A 103 7.26 27.73 7.41
C LYS A 103 7.45 29.11 8.01
N GLU A 104 8.66 29.40 8.47
CA GLU A 104 9.00 30.70 9.04
C GLU A 104 8.66 31.84 8.06
N GLY A 105 7.92 32.84 8.56
CA GLY A 105 7.48 33.99 7.78
C GLY A 105 6.27 33.75 6.86
N ILE A 106 5.75 32.52 6.82
CA ILE A 106 4.52 32.16 6.12
C ILE A 106 3.39 32.04 7.16
N SER A 107 2.17 32.43 6.76
CA SER A 107 0.97 32.34 7.59
C SER A 107 -0.13 31.76 6.73
N PHE A 108 -0.14 30.43 6.64
CA PHE A 108 -1.02 29.68 5.75
C PHE A 108 -2.04 28.90 6.56
N LEU A 109 -1.64 27.90 7.35
CA LEU A 109 -2.53 27.16 8.25
C LEU A 109 -2.93 27.97 9.48
N HIS A 110 -2.07 28.93 9.88
CA HIS A 110 -2.20 29.73 11.11
C HIS A 110 -2.12 28.95 12.43
N GLU A 111 -1.98 27.62 12.38
CA GLU A 111 -1.77 26.74 13.51
C GLU A 111 -1.06 25.46 13.09
N GLN A 112 -0.54 24.72 14.06
CA GLN A 112 0.02 23.39 13.83
C GLN A 112 -1.10 22.35 13.81
N ILE A 113 -1.06 21.43 12.85
CA ILE A 113 -2.04 20.36 12.69
C ILE A 113 -1.32 19.02 12.78
N ASN A 114 -1.73 18.19 13.75
CA ASN A 114 -1.31 16.79 13.80
C ASN A 114 -2.35 15.95 13.07
N LYS A 115 -1.91 15.18 12.07
CA LYS A 115 -2.78 14.29 11.30
C LYS A 115 -2.21 12.87 11.26
N GLU A 116 -3.07 11.91 11.53
CA GLU A 116 -2.81 10.49 11.34
C GLU A 116 -3.35 10.05 9.96
N PHE A 117 -2.55 9.26 9.26
CA PHE A 117 -2.89 8.62 8.00
C PHE A 117 -2.62 7.12 8.10
N ASP A 118 -3.45 6.31 7.46
CA ASP A 118 -3.13 4.90 7.23
C ASP A 118 -2.21 4.82 5.99
N LEU A 119 -0.98 4.37 6.15
CA LEU A 119 0.03 4.28 5.10
C LEU A 119 0.28 2.82 4.67
N PHE A 120 -0.02 2.55 3.40
CA PHE A 120 0.19 1.29 2.72
C PHE A 120 1.37 1.37 1.76
N LEU A 121 2.48 0.78 2.19
CA LEU A 121 3.68 0.63 1.38
C LEU A 121 3.66 -0.72 0.65
N TYR A 122 3.80 -0.71 -0.67
CA TYR A 122 3.71 -1.92 -1.49
C TYR A 122 4.77 -1.98 -2.60
N ASN A 123 5.18 -3.17 -3.02
CA ASN A 123 5.93 -3.38 -4.26
C ASN A 123 5.70 -4.82 -4.76
N TYR A 124 5.14 -4.94 -5.96
CA TYR A 124 4.88 -6.23 -6.62
C TYR A 124 5.61 -6.36 -7.97
N ASP A 125 6.58 -5.49 -8.26
CA ASP A 125 7.23 -5.43 -9.58
C ASP A 125 7.95 -6.73 -9.94
N ASN A 126 8.55 -7.40 -8.94
CA ASN A 126 9.29 -8.64 -9.16
C ASN A 126 8.39 -9.88 -9.08
N PHE A 127 7.07 -9.73 -9.23
CA PHE A 127 6.14 -10.87 -9.24
C PHE A 127 6.54 -11.94 -10.28
N SER A 128 6.99 -11.51 -11.46
CA SER A 128 7.46 -12.45 -12.50
C SER A 128 8.73 -13.22 -12.07
N THR A 129 9.58 -12.63 -11.23
CA THR A 129 10.74 -13.30 -10.64
C THR A 129 10.31 -14.26 -9.54
N LEU A 130 9.38 -13.84 -8.68
CA LEU A 130 8.75 -14.70 -7.67
C LEU A 130 8.20 -15.99 -8.30
N GLN A 131 7.42 -15.89 -9.38
CA GLN A 131 6.89 -17.06 -10.08
C GLN A 131 8.01 -17.97 -10.63
N LYS A 132 9.07 -17.39 -11.21
CA LYS A 132 10.21 -18.16 -11.74
C LYS A 132 10.99 -18.90 -10.65
N GLU A 133 11.13 -18.30 -9.47
CA GLU A 133 11.76 -18.97 -8.34
C GLU A 133 10.87 -20.08 -7.80
N LEU A 134 9.56 -19.83 -7.67
CA LEU A 134 8.59 -20.83 -7.25
C LEU A 134 8.60 -22.07 -8.15
N ASP A 135 8.75 -21.87 -9.47
CA ASP A 135 8.85 -22.95 -10.47
C ASP A 135 10.08 -23.87 -10.30
N LYS A 136 11.10 -23.45 -9.53
CA LYS A 136 12.29 -24.27 -9.23
C LYS A 136 12.05 -25.24 -8.08
N HIS A 137 10.96 -25.07 -7.34
CA HIS A 137 10.60 -25.93 -6.24
C HIS A 137 9.59 -26.99 -6.69
N ASP A 138 9.83 -28.23 -6.27
CA ASP A 138 8.88 -29.32 -6.45
C ASP A 138 8.06 -29.47 -5.16
N PHE A 139 6.75 -29.29 -5.25
CA PHE A 139 5.85 -29.46 -4.11
C PHE A 139 5.06 -30.76 -4.23
N ASN A 140 4.86 -31.46 -3.11
CA ASN A 140 3.90 -32.56 -3.06
C ASN A 140 2.54 -32.02 -2.60
N LEU A 141 1.46 -32.57 -3.16
CA LEU A 141 0.10 -32.20 -2.75
C LEU A 141 -0.13 -32.39 -1.23
N LYS A 142 0.50 -33.39 -0.62
CA LYS A 142 0.40 -33.69 0.82
C LYS A 142 1.16 -32.69 1.70
N ASP A 143 2.08 -31.91 1.14
CA ASP A 143 2.99 -31.01 1.88
C ASP A 143 2.66 -29.52 1.68
N LEU A 144 1.52 -29.22 1.05
CA LEU A 144 1.08 -27.85 0.72
C LEU A 144 0.94 -26.94 1.94
N ASP A 145 0.42 -27.45 3.05
CA ASP A 145 0.10 -26.60 4.20
C ASP A 145 1.32 -26.19 5.04
N PHE A 146 2.46 -26.89 4.90
CA PHE A 146 3.66 -26.60 5.70
C PHE A 146 4.85 -26.20 4.84
N THR A 147 5.35 -27.10 3.99
CA THR A 147 6.59 -26.85 3.23
C THR A 147 6.39 -25.78 2.17
N PHE A 148 5.25 -25.83 1.46
CA PHE A 148 4.92 -24.80 0.48
C PHE A 148 4.61 -23.46 1.15
N LYS A 149 3.83 -23.43 2.25
CA LYS A 149 3.58 -22.20 3.01
C LYS A 149 4.87 -21.47 3.38
N ASP A 150 5.82 -22.17 4.00
CA ASP A 150 7.08 -21.57 4.45
C ASP A 150 7.92 -21.07 3.27
N THR A 151 8.03 -21.89 2.21
CA THR A 151 8.78 -21.52 1.00
C THR A 151 8.15 -20.32 0.31
N PHE A 152 6.82 -20.30 0.17
CA PHE A 152 6.08 -19.23 -0.47
C PHE A 152 6.23 -17.91 0.29
N ASN A 153 6.04 -17.94 1.62
CA ASN A 153 6.22 -16.78 2.48
C ASN A 153 7.64 -16.21 2.41
N GLN A 154 8.65 -17.10 2.39
CA GLN A 154 10.05 -16.69 2.23
C GLN A 154 10.28 -16.01 0.89
N LEU A 155 9.90 -16.65 -0.22
CA LEU A 155 10.08 -16.10 -1.56
C LEU A 155 9.33 -14.77 -1.72
N CYS A 156 8.10 -14.67 -1.21
CA CYS A 156 7.37 -13.40 -1.23
C CYS A 156 8.12 -12.32 -0.47
N SER A 157 8.65 -12.61 0.72
CA SER A 157 9.43 -11.63 1.50
C SER A 157 10.72 -11.16 0.82
N GLU A 158 11.26 -11.95 -0.13
CA GLU A 158 12.46 -11.60 -0.90
C GLU A 158 12.14 -10.73 -2.13
N TYR A 159 11.02 -11.00 -2.80
CA TYR A 159 10.73 -10.41 -4.11
C TYR A 159 9.64 -9.35 -4.10
N ILE A 160 8.75 -9.35 -3.12
CA ILE A 160 7.66 -8.39 -3.01
C ILE A 160 7.64 -7.76 -1.62
N TYR A 161 6.89 -6.68 -1.48
CA TYR A 161 6.72 -6.00 -0.21
C TYR A 161 5.27 -5.56 -0.05
N PHE A 162 4.71 -5.79 1.13
CA PHE A 162 3.42 -5.22 1.51
C PHE A 162 3.44 -4.94 3.00
N ASN A 163 3.78 -3.71 3.39
CA ASN A 163 3.73 -3.26 4.78
C ASN A 163 4.41 -4.21 5.79
N GLY A 164 5.51 -4.86 5.40
CA GLY A 164 6.20 -5.83 6.26
C GLY A 164 5.39 -7.10 6.57
N GLU A 165 4.36 -7.41 5.78
CA GLU A 165 3.68 -8.70 5.81
C GLU A 165 4.68 -9.83 5.54
N HIS A 166 4.49 -10.94 6.24
CA HIS A 166 5.31 -12.15 6.12
C HIS A 166 4.46 -13.39 5.85
N ASP A 167 3.16 -13.36 6.18
CA ASP A 167 2.21 -14.45 6.00
C ASP A 167 1.45 -14.34 4.67
N PHE A 168 2.19 -14.22 3.56
CA PHE A 168 1.62 -14.08 2.22
C PHE A 168 0.78 -15.28 1.75
N TYR A 169 1.04 -16.48 2.27
CA TYR A 169 0.29 -17.69 1.97
C TYR A 169 -1.20 -17.54 2.27
N ASP A 170 -1.56 -16.78 3.30
CA ASP A 170 -2.95 -16.56 3.71
C ASP A 170 -3.76 -15.73 2.68
N TYR A 171 -3.07 -15.17 1.66
CA TYR A 171 -3.67 -14.47 0.54
C TYR A 171 -3.89 -15.35 -0.69
N LEU A 172 -3.43 -16.61 -0.66
CA LEU A 172 -3.70 -17.57 -1.72
C LEU A 172 -5.10 -18.14 -1.55
N ASP A 173 -5.85 -18.14 -2.65
CA ASP A 173 -7.14 -18.80 -2.79
C ASP A 173 -7.02 -19.69 -4.02
N PHE A 174 -6.72 -20.98 -3.79
CA PHE A 174 -6.54 -21.95 -4.85
C PHE A 174 -7.89 -22.30 -5.47
N GLU A 175 -8.11 -21.85 -6.70
CA GLU A 175 -9.41 -21.97 -7.36
C GLU A 175 -9.53 -23.27 -8.17
N TYR A 176 -8.41 -23.83 -8.65
CA TYR A 176 -8.45 -24.93 -9.61
C TYR A 176 -7.17 -25.78 -9.62
N ILE A 177 -7.35 -27.10 -9.75
CA ILE A 177 -6.33 -28.05 -10.20
C ILE A 177 -6.58 -28.29 -11.68
N SER A 178 -5.59 -27.97 -12.52
CA SER A 178 -5.64 -28.39 -13.92
C SER A 178 -5.35 -29.88 -14.01
N ASP A 179 -6.39 -30.68 -14.24
CA ASP A 179 -6.36 -32.15 -14.39
C ASP A 179 -5.36 -32.66 -15.46
N GLU A 180 -4.89 -31.79 -16.37
CA GLU A 180 -3.94 -32.15 -17.43
C GLU A 180 -2.47 -31.79 -17.12
N SER A 181 -2.18 -31.02 -16.06
CA SER A 181 -0.85 -30.42 -15.88
C SER A 181 -0.27 -30.47 -14.46
N ASP A 182 -0.88 -31.18 -13.52
CA ASP A 182 -0.47 -31.23 -12.10
C ASP A 182 -0.12 -29.82 -11.57
N THR A 183 -0.95 -28.82 -11.91
CA THR A 183 -0.69 -27.41 -11.57
C THR A 183 -1.88 -26.83 -10.82
N LEU A 184 -1.60 -26.28 -9.65
CA LEU A 184 -2.51 -25.46 -8.87
C LEU A 184 -2.43 -24.01 -9.34
N VAL A 185 -3.59 -23.38 -9.50
CA VAL A 185 -3.69 -21.95 -9.82
C VAL A 185 -4.39 -21.23 -8.68
N SER A 186 -3.79 -20.14 -8.22
CA SER A 186 -4.35 -19.27 -7.19
C SER A 186 -4.40 -17.84 -7.67
N ASN A 187 -5.49 -17.15 -7.38
CA ASN A 187 -5.48 -15.69 -7.39
C ASN A 187 -4.65 -15.20 -6.20
N PHE A 188 -3.82 -14.19 -6.42
CA PHE A 188 -2.92 -13.64 -5.43
C PHE A 188 -2.95 -12.12 -5.48
N LEU A 189 -3.22 -11.49 -4.34
CA LEU A 189 -3.30 -10.04 -4.17
C LEU A 189 -4.21 -9.34 -5.21
N GLY A 190 -5.27 -10.02 -5.65
CA GLY A 190 -6.38 -9.46 -6.43
C GLY A 190 -6.15 -9.34 -7.94
N SER A 191 -4.91 -9.33 -8.43
CA SER A 191 -4.62 -9.17 -9.87
C SER A 191 -3.57 -10.13 -10.43
N ASN A 192 -2.84 -10.83 -9.56
CA ASN A 192 -1.79 -11.74 -9.99
C ASN A 192 -2.26 -13.19 -9.89
N GLN A 193 -1.75 -14.05 -10.75
CA GLN A 193 -1.99 -15.48 -10.69
C GLN A 193 -0.69 -16.19 -10.33
N ILE A 194 -0.76 -16.98 -9.27
CA ILE A 194 0.31 -17.88 -8.85
C ILE A 194 0.03 -19.26 -9.40
N TYR A 195 1.04 -19.84 -10.03
CA TYR A 195 1.02 -21.20 -10.56
C TYR A 195 1.96 -22.06 -9.73
N VAL A 196 1.48 -23.21 -9.26
CA VAL A 196 2.27 -24.12 -8.43
C VAL A 196 2.22 -25.50 -9.06
N LYS A 197 3.38 -26.01 -9.48
CA LYS A 197 3.49 -27.40 -9.94
C LYS A 197 3.52 -28.33 -8.73
N ILE A 198 2.64 -29.31 -8.74
CA ILE A 198 2.55 -30.35 -7.73
C ILE A 198 3.00 -31.69 -8.33
N LYS A 199 3.58 -32.56 -7.51
CA LYS A 199 3.81 -33.97 -7.88
C LYS A 199 2.75 -34.83 -7.23
N ASP A 200 2.03 -35.58 -8.05
CA ASP A 200 1.10 -36.59 -7.57
C ASP A 200 1.91 -37.84 -7.16
N THR A 201 1.98 -38.09 -5.86
CA THR A 201 2.61 -39.32 -5.34
C THR A 201 1.59 -40.45 -5.44
N LYS A 202 1.56 -41.13 -6.59
CA LYS A 202 0.95 -42.46 -6.73
C LYS A 202 1.66 -43.49 -5.86
#